data_AF-A0A1Q9MQH5-F1
#
_entry.id   AF-A0A1Q9MQH5-F1
#
_cell.length_a   1.000
_cell.length_b   1.000
_cell.length_c   1.000
_cell.angle_alpha   90.00
_cell.angle_beta   90.00
_cell.angle_gamma   90.00
#
_symmetry.space_group_name_H-M   'P 1'
#
loop_
_entity.id
_entity.type
_entity.pdbx_description
1 polymer ?
#
loop_
_entity_poly.entity_id
_entity_poly.type
_entity_poly.pdbx_seq_one_letter_code
_entity_poly.pdbx_strand_id
1 'polypeptide(L)' 'MEKRTAEELITYKLRRIQKLARKILRRWNEISADNFLAKARDGTHKNAENDAIDLEQLLLDEEKYKQLLERL' A
#
# COMPACT_ATOMS: atom_id res chain seq x y z
N MET A 1 18.70 14.85 16.83
CA MET A 1 17.43 14.36 17.42
C MET A 1 16.33 14.32 16.36
N GLU A 2 16.15 15.40 15.59
CA GLU A 2 15.08 15.52 14.58
C GLU A 2 15.13 14.47 13.45
N LYS A 3 16.31 14.19 12.88
CA LYS A 3 16.46 13.17 11.82
C LYS A 3 15.97 11.78 12.25
N ARG A 4 16.41 11.33 13.44
CA ARG A 4 15.98 10.03 13.99
C ARG A 4 14.47 9.97 14.24
N THR A 5 13.89 11.03 14.77
CA THR A 5 12.43 11.11 14.96
C THR A 5 11.68 11.06 13.62
N ALA A 6 12.22 11.70 12.57
CA ALA A 6 11.64 11.65 11.23
C ALA A 6 11.74 10.25 10.61
N GLU A 7 12.89 9.58 10.72
CA GLU A 7 13.10 8.19 10.28
C GLU A 7 12.13 7.23 10.97
N GLU A 8 11.98 7.34 12.30
CA GLU A 8 11.07 6.51 13.10
C GLU A 8 9.61 6.72 12.67
N LEU A 9 9.20 7.98 12.43
CA LEU A 9 7.84 8.31 11.98
C LEU A 9 7.56 7.81 10.57
N ILE A 10 8.49 7.97 9.63
CA ILE A 10 8.35 7.48 8.26
C ILE A 10 8.28 5.95 8.25
N THR A 11 9.16 5.30 9.00
CA THR A 11 9.15 3.83 9.14
C THR A 11 7.82 3.33 9.73
N TYR A 12 7.30 4.03 10.75
CA TYR A 12 5.99 3.70 11.32
C TYR A 12 4.86 3.82 10.28
N LYS A 13 4.85 4.90 9.49
CA LYS A 13 3.86 5.10 8.42
C LYS A 13 3.96 4.05 7.32
N LEU A 14 5.18 3.71 6.88
CA LEU A 14 5.42 2.62 5.91
C LEU A 14 4.86 1.29 6.39
N ARG A 15 5.14 0.91 7.64
CA ARG A 15 4.60 -0.33 8.23
C ARG A 15 3.08 -0.34 8.25
N ARG A 16 2.44 0.80 8.54
CA ARG A 16 0.98 0.94 8.53
C ARG A 16 0.42 0.76 7.12
N ILE A 17 1.01 1.41 6.11
CA ILE A 17 0.61 1.29 4.70
C ILE A 17 0.70 -0.16 4.25
N GLN A 18 1.84 -0.81 4.48
CA GLN A 18 2.04 -2.22 4.13
C GLN A 18 1.07 -3.17 4.85
N LYS A 19 0.64 -2.83 6.07
CA LYS A 19 -0.37 -3.61 6.81
C LYS A 19 -1.76 -3.45 6.18
N LEU A 20 -2.11 -2.23 5.76
CA LEU A 20 -3.39 -1.96 5.10
C LEU A 20 -3.45 -2.62 3.72
N ALA A 21 -2.40 -2.50 2.91
CA ALA A 21 -2.29 -3.15 1.61
C ALA A 21 -2.44 -4.69 1.76
N ARG A 22 -1.71 -5.30 2.69
CA ARG A 22 -1.85 -6.74 3.00
C ARG A 22 -3.25 -7.13 3.47
N LYS A 23 -3.97 -6.26 4.17
CA LYS A 23 -5.35 -6.52 4.61
C LYS A 23 -6.32 -6.56 3.42
N ILE A 24 -6.13 -5.66 2.44
CA ILE A 24 -6.90 -5.67 1.19
C ILE A 24 -6.62 -6.96 0.43
N LEU A 25 -5.34 -7.27 0.16
CA LEU A 25 -4.97 -8.47 -0.60
C LEU A 25 -5.48 -9.76 0.05
N ARG A 26 -5.41 -9.88 1.38
CA ARG A 26 -5.98 -11.02 2.11
C ARG A 26 -7.49 -11.16 1.97
N ARG A 27 -8.23 -10.06 1.87
CA ARG A 27 -9.70 -10.09 1.67
C ARG A 27 -10.07 -10.77 0.36
N TRP A 28 -9.21 -10.59 -0.65
CA TRP A 28 -9.41 -11.11 -2.00
C TRP A 28 -8.61 -12.38 -2.29
N ASN A 29 -7.97 -12.96 -1.26
CA ASN A 29 -7.08 -14.12 -1.39
C ASN A 29 -5.96 -13.93 -2.43
N GLU A 30 -5.42 -12.72 -2.51
CA GLU A 30 -4.33 -12.36 -3.41
C GLU A 30 -3.02 -12.20 -2.64
N ILE A 31 -1.92 -12.52 -3.31
CA ILE A 31 -0.56 -12.32 -2.79
C ILE A 31 0.16 -11.16 -3.50
N SER A 32 -0.34 -10.75 -4.67
CA SER A 32 0.23 -9.72 -5.51
C SER A 32 -0.78 -8.60 -5.71
N ALA A 33 -0.32 -7.35 -5.52
CA ALA A 33 -1.12 -6.18 -5.81
C ALA A 33 -1.47 -6.09 -7.29
N ASP A 34 -0.52 -6.36 -8.19
CA ASP A 34 -0.76 -6.31 -9.63
C ASP A 34 -1.83 -7.32 -10.06
N ASN A 35 -1.78 -8.54 -9.51
CA ASN A 35 -2.78 -9.56 -9.81
C ASN A 35 -4.17 -9.15 -9.32
N PHE A 36 -4.25 -8.61 -8.10
CA PHE A 36 -5.50 -8.10 -7.55
C PHE A 36 -6.08 -6.97 -8.41
N LEU A 37 -5.26 -5.98 -8.77
CA LEU A 37 -5.69 -4.82 -9.56
C LEU A 37 -6.12 -5.22 -10.98
N ALA A 38 -5.42 -6.16 -11.62
CA ALA A 38 -5.82 -6.70 -12.91
C ALA A 38 -7.20 -7.36 -12.84
N LYS A 39 -7.43 -8.22 -11.84
CA LYS A 39 -8.69 -8.92 -11.62
C LYS A 39 -9.85 -8.00 -11.18
N ALA A 40 -9.55 -6.92 -10.49
CA ALA A 40 -10.54 -5.88 -10.20
C ALA A 40 -10.95 -5.14 -11.49
N ARG A 41 -9.98 -4.87 -12.37
CA ARG A 41 -10.21 -4.17 -13.65
C ARG A 41 -10.96 -5.01 -14.68
N ASP A 42 -10.68 -6.31 -14.76
CA ASP A 42 -11.34 -7.22 -15.70
C ASP A 42 -12.70 -7.74 -15.21
N GLY A 43 -13.09 -7.39 -13.97
CA GLY A 43 -14.36 -7.78 -13.37
C GLY A 43 -14.37 -9.19 -12.75
N THR A 44 -13.23 -9.89 -12.70
CA THR A 44 -13.08 -11.16 -11.98
C THR A 44 -13.40 -11.00 -10.49
N HIS A 45 -12.85 -9.95 -9.86
CA HIS A 45 -13.18 -9.57 -8.49
C HIS A 45 -14.36 -8.59 -8.50
N LYS A 46 -15.57 -9.13 -8.39
CA LYS A 46 -16.81 -8.33 -8.38
C LYS A 46 -16.87 -7.41 -7.16
N ASN A 47 -17.25 -6.15 -7.37
CA ASN A 47 -17.38 -5.12 -6.33
C ASN A 47 -16.04 -4.77 -5.64
N ALA A 48 -14.91 -5.00 -6.32
CA ALA A 48 -13.58 -4.73 -5.78
C ALA A 48 -13.09 -3.30 -6.03
N GLU A 49 -13.88 -2.46 -6.70
CA GLU A 49 -13.47 -1.13 -7.20
C GLU A 49 -12.95 -0.25 -6.06
N ASN A 50 -13.64 -0.20 -4.92
CA ASN A 50 -13.21 0.60 -3.78
C ASN A 50 -11.90 0.09 -3.18
N ASP A 51 -11.76 -1.23 -3.02
CA ASP A 51 -10.52 -1.83 -2.51
C ASP A 51 -9.35 -1.69 -3.49
N ALA A 52 -9.63 -1.66 -4.80
CA ALA A 52 -8.64 -1.40 -5.85
C ALA A 52 -8.13 0.05 -5.77
N ILE A 53 -9.04 1.02 -5.67
CA ILE A 53 -8.70 2.44 -5.49
C ILE A 53 -7.88 2.63 -4.21
N ASP A 54 -8.32 2.05 -3.10
CA ASP A 54 -7.60 2.13 -1.82
C ASP A 54 -6.20 1.52 -1.93
N LEU A 55 -6.06 0.38 -2.61
CA LEU A 55 -4.76 -0.26 -2.78
C LEU A 55 -3.83 0.57 -3.68
N GLU A 56 -4.30 1.10 -4.80
CA GLU A 56 -3.51 1.98 -5.67
C GLU A 56 -2.98 3.18 -4.89
N GLN A 57 -3.83 3.84 -4.09
CA GLN A 57 -3.40 4.96 -3.25
C GLN A 57 -2.36 4.55 -2.21
N LEU A 58 -2.53 3.39 -1.58
CA LEU A 58 -1.56 2.86 -0.61
C LEU A 58 -0.19 2.59 -1.24
N LEU A 59 -0.14 2.08 -2.47
CA LEU A 59 1.11 1.84 -3.19
C LEU A 59 1.82 3.14 -3.56
N LEU A 60 1.07 4.16 -4.02
CA LEU A 60 1.60 5.50 -4.28
C LEU A 60 2.17 6.13 -3.02
N ASP A 61 1.46 6.03 -1.90
CA ASP A 61 1.93 6.52 -0.62
C ASP A 61 3.18 5.75 -0.16
N GLU A 62 3.21 4.41 -0.31
CA GLU A 62 4.37 3.59 0.05
C GLU A 62 5.63 4.07 -0.68
N GLU A 63 5.52 4.26 -2.00
CA GLU A 63 6.63 4.73 -2.83
C GLU A 63 7.09 6.12 -2.39
N LYS A 64 6.17 7.04 -2.14
CA LYS A 64 6.49 8.37 -1.62
C LYS A 64 7.26 8.32 -0.30
N TYR A 65 6.84 7.47 0.65
CA TYR A 65 7.54 7.36 1.93
C TYR A 65 8.90 6.66 1.82
N LYS A 66 9.07 5.70 0.90
CA LYS A 66 10.39 5.13 0.59
C LYS A 66 11.35 6.19 0.07
N GLN A 67 10.91 7.00 -0.89
CA GLN A 67 11.71 8.11 -1.41
C GLN A 67 12.04 9.16 -0.34
N LEU A 68 11.12 9.44 0.58
CA LEU A 68 11.41 10.34 1.72
C LEU A 68 12.47 9.75 2.67
N LEU A 69 12.42 8.45 2.91
CA LEU A 69 13.40 7.76 3.76
C LEU A 69 14.80 7.73 3.13
N GLU A 70 14.89 7.54 1.82
CA GLU A 70 16.16 7.56 1.07
C GLU A 70 16.82 8.94 1.04
N ARG A 71 16.02 10.00 1.17
CA ARG A 71 16.48 11.40 1.14
C ARG A 71 16.83 11.96 2.53
N LEU A 72 16.66 11.18 3.60
CA LEU A 72 16.92 11.60 4.98
C LEU A 72 18.40 11.48 5.34
#